data_AF-A0A917GHP1-F1
#
_entry.id   AF-A0A917GHP1-F1
#
_cell.length_a   1.000
_cell.length_b   1.000
_cell.length_c   1.000
_cell.angle_alpha   90.00
_cell.angle_beta   90.00
_cell.angle_gamma   90.00
#
_symmetry.space_group_name_H-M   'P 1'
#
loop_
_entity.id
_entity.type
_entity.pdbx_description
1 polymer ?
#
loop_
_entity_poly.entity_id
_entity_poly.type
_entity_poly.pdbx_seq_one_letter_code
_entity_poly.pdbx_strand_id
1 'polypeptide(L)'
;MSLQQFFDDHRPATTDDPVRVFPAVARTPRLPEPRWWNNPLGVMPVTVTVAVTLTLLPGLPAFTGLVAMVISLALTVAGAISYFSWPDSRDAAVAEGAWVARQSGYRISVHGDDLRWIDQHGTVKSATVVRGEAGWDLVLTGKDAAGSFSF
;
A
#
# COMPACT_ATOMS: atom_id res chain seq x y z
N MET A 1 -1.87 -12.46 -27.78
CA MET A 1 -3.15 -12.58 -27.07
C MET A 1 -3.56 -11.17 -26.68
N SER A 2 -4.74 -10.69 -27.07
CA SER A 2 -5.18 -9.36 -26.66
C SER A 2 -5.52 -9.37 -25.17
N LEU A 3 -5.34 -8.25 -24.47
CA LEU A 3 -5.77 -8.09 -23.07
C LEU A 3 -7.24 -8.54 -22.90
N GLN A 4 -8.07 -8.22 -23.88
CA GLN A 4 -9.48 -8.59 -23.94
C GLN A 4 -9.73 -10.11 -23.93
N GLN A 5 -8.96 -10.88 -24.72
CA GLN A 5 -9.06 -12.35 -24.73
C GLN A 5 -8.63 -12.98 -23.41
N PHE A 6 -7.60 -12.44 -22.75
CA PHE A 6 -7.17 -12.93 -21.45
C PHE A 6 -8.29 -12.77 -20.39
N PHE A 7 -9.05 -11.67 -20.43
CA PHE A 7 -10.14 -11.41 -19.49
C PHE A 7 -11.44 -12.16 -19.78
N ASP A 8 -11.76 -12.40 -21.06
CA ASP A 8 -12.94 -13.20 -21.40
C ASP A 8 -12.76 -14.68 -21.01
N ASP A 9 -11.55 -15.22 -21.13
CA ASP A 9 -11.25 -16.61 -20.74
C ASP A 9 -11.12 -16.80 -19.21
N HIS A 10 -10.72 -15.75 -18.47
CA HIS A 10 -10.46 -15.84 -17.02
C HIS A 10 -11.54 -15.15 -16.17
N ARG A 11 -12.79 -15.08 -16.66
CA ARG A 11 -13.93 -14.56 -15.88
C ARG A 11 -13.88 -15.12 -14.45
N PRO A 12 -13.62 -14.30 -13.43
CA PRO A 12 -13.70 -14.74 -12.06
C PRO A 12 -15.14 -15.14 -11.79
N ALA A 13 -15.40 -16.43 -11.58
CA ALA A 13 -16.64 -16.84 -10.95
C ALA A 13 -16.78 -16.02 -9.65
N THR A 14 -18.00 -15.56 -9.34
CA THR A 14 -18.32 -14.96 -8.05
C THR A 14 -18.12 -16.01 -6.96
N THR A 15 -16.91 -16.08 -6.44
CA THR A 15 -16.54 -16.84 -5.26
C THR A 15 -16.30 -15.87 -4.12
N ASP A 16 -16.65 -16.27 -2.90
CA ASP A 16 -16.29 -15.53 -1.68
C ASP A 16 -14.76 -15.45 -1.51
N ASP A 17 -14.02 -16.30 -2.23
CA ASP A 17 -12.58 -16.28 -2.29
C ASP A 17 -12.04 -15.08 -3.07
N PRO A 18 -11.00 -14.40 -2.55
CA PRO A 18 -10.35 -13.31 -3.25
C PRO A 18 -9.77 -13.78 -4.59
N VAL A 19 -10.18 -13.15 -5.69
CA VAL A 19 -9.63 -13.43 -7.03
C VAL A 19 -8.75 -12.28 -7.50
N ARG A 20 -7.49 -12.59 -7.80
CA ARG A 20 -6.54 -11.62 -8.37
C ARG A 20 -6.91 -11.34 -9.82
N VAL A 21 -7.17 -10.07 -10.14
CA VAL A 21 -7.61 -9.67 -11.49
C VAL A 21 -6.47 -9.09 -12.31
N PHE A 22 -5.62 -8.28 -11.66
CA PHE A 22 -4.46 -7.69 -12.32
C PHE A 22 -3.21 -7.91 -11.47
N PRO A 23 -2.21 -8.62 -12.02
CA PRO A 23 -0.89 -8.68 -11.40
C PRO A 23 -0.15 -7.35 -11.60
N ALA A 24 0.50 -6.86 -10.55
CA ALA A 24 1.47 -5.77 -10.61
C ALA A 24 0.95 -4.48 -11.28
N VAL A 25 -0.18 -3.95 -10.80
CA VAL A 25 -0.79 -2.70 -11.31
C VAL A 25 0.06 -1.46 -11.06
N ALA A 26 0.98 -1.48 -10.09
CA ALA A 26 1.92 -0.41 -9.85
C ALA A 26 3.14 -0.91 -9.09
N ARG A 27 4.22 -0.13 -9.10
CA ARG A 27 5.44 -0.45 -8.36
C ARG A 27 5.28 -0.07 -6.89
N THR A 28 5.68 -0.98 -6.00
CA THR A 28 5.82 -0.72 -4.56
C THR A 28 7.13 0.01 -4.27
N PRO A 29 7.20 0.86 -3.22
CA PRO A 29 8.44 1.46 -2.77
C PRO A 29 9.47 0.38 -2.38
N ARG A 30 10.76 0.70 -2.54
CA ARG A 30 11.86 -0.22 -2.18
C ARG A 30 12.11 -0.30 -0.67
N LEU A 31 11.69 0.73 0.07
CA LEU A 31 11.81 0.78 1.52
C LEU A 31 10.78 -0.14 2.17
N PRO A 32 11.09 -0.75 3.33
CA PRO A 32 10.13 -1.56 4.06
C PRO A 32 8.89 -0.75 4.43
N GLU A 33 7.73 -1.39 4.35
CA GLU A 33 6.44 -0.81 4.71
C GLU A 33 6.43 -0.24 6.13
N PRO A 34 5.80 0.93 6.36
CA PRO A 34 5.68 1.52 7.67
C PRO A 34 4.97 0.55 8.62
N ARG A 35 5.67 0.16 9.67
CA ARG A 35 5.18 -0.55 10.85
C ARG A 35 5.33 0.36 12.05
N TRP A 36 4.69 -0.02 13.15
CA TRP A 36 4.75 0.77 14.39
C TRP A 36 6.20 1.07 14.85
N TRP A 37 7.16 0.18 14.61
CA TRP A 37 8.55 0.31 15.04
C TRP A 37 9.46 1.12 14.10
N ASN A 38 9.03 1.41 12.86
CA ASN A 38 9.77 2.29 11.92
C ASN A 38 8.99 3.59 11.62
N ASN A 39 7.90 3.83 12.36
CA ASN A 39 7.15 5.07 12.27
C ASN A 39 8.03 6.20 12.82
N PRO A 40 8.28 7.27 12.05
CA PRO A 40 9.13 8.38 12.47
C PRO A 40 8.66 8.99 13.81
N LEU A 41 7.35 9.02 14.08
CA LEU A 41 6.78 9.52 15.32
C LEU A 41 7.09 8.64 16.54
N GLY A 42 7.29 7.32 16.34
CA GLY A 42 7.67 6.39 17.41
C GLY A 42 9.19 6.29 17.60
N VAL A 43 9.96 6.39 16.51
CA VAL A 43 11.42 6.26 16.52
C VAL A 43 12.10 7.49 17.11
N MET A 44 11.60 8.69 16.82
CA MET A 44 12.23 9.95 17.24
C MET A 44 12.38 10.11 18.76
N PRO A 45 11.34 9.89 19.61
CA PRO A 45 11.51 10.02 21.05
C PRO A 45 12.48 8.99 21.63
N VAL A 46 12.39 7.72 21.20
CA VAL A 46 13.26 6.63 21.68
C VAL A 46 14.71 6.92 21.35
N THR A 47 14.98 7.35 20.12
CA THR A 47 16.33 7.62 19.65
C THR A 47 16.97 8.85 20.29
N VAL A 48 16.20 9.92 20.52
CA VAL A 48 16.65 11.08 21.30
C VAL A 48 17.02 10.67 22.71
N THR A 49 16.19 9.86 23.39
CA THR A 49 16.50 9.36 24.73
C THR A 49 17.80 8.55 24.73
N VAL A 50 17.99 7.63 23.80
CA VAL A 50 19.20 6.81 23.69
C VAL A 50 20.45 7.68 23.46
N ALA A 51 20.38 8.68 22.58
CA ALA A 51 21.51 9.56 22.30
C ALA A 51 21.90 10.39 23.54
N VAL A 52 20.92 10.92 24.27
CA VAL A 52 21.16 11.67 25.52
C VAL A 52 21.75 10.76 26.59
N THR A 53 21.19 9.56 26.79
CA THR A 53 21.70 8.60 27.77
C THR A 53 23.15 8.19 27.48
N LEU A 54 23.49 7.92 26.21
CA LEU A 54 24.86 7.56 25.80
C LEU A 54 25.85 8.71 25.93
N THR A 55 25.40 9.96 25.79
CA THR A 55 26.23 11.15 25.97
C THR A 55 26.55 11.39 27.45
N LEU A 56 25.59 11.10 28.33
CA LEU A 56 25.70 11.35 29.78
C LEU A 56 26.26 10.15 30.56
N LEU A 57 26.48 9.00 29.91
CA LEU A 57 26.94 7.79 30.58
C LEU A 57 28.41 7.94 31.02
N PRO A 58 28.71 7.89 32.33
CA PRO A 58 30.09 7.94 32.79
C PRO A 58 30.83 6.66 32.37
N GLY A 59 31.96 6.81 31.68
CA GLY A 59 32.78 5.70 31.17
C GLY A 59 32.69 5.48 29.66
N LEU A 60 31.80 6.18 28.95
CA LEU A 60 31.81 6.22 27.48
C LEU A 60 32.46 7.51 26.95
N PRO A 61 33.17 7.44 25.81
CA PRO A 61 33.67 8.64 25.14
C PRO A 61 32.48 9.47 24.64
N ALA A 62 32.47 10.79 24.86
CA ALA A 62 31.37 11.68 24.44
C ALA A 62 30.97 11.57 22.94
N PHE A 63 31.91 11.14 22.09
CA PHE A 63 31.67 10.82 20.68
C PHE A 63 30.62 9.71 20.46
N THR A 64 30.42 8.77 21.40
CA THR A 64 29.39 7.71 21.26
C THR A 64 27.98 8.29 21.18
N GLY A 65 27.71 9.34 21.95
CA GLY A 65 26.45 10.08 21.89
C GLY A 65 26.23 10.76 20.54
N LEU A 66 27.29 11.35 19.97
CA LEU A 66 27.25 11.96 18.64
C LEU A 66 26.96 10.93 17.55
N VAL A 67 27.64 9.77 17.58
CA VAL A 67 27.40 8.68 16.62
C VAL A 67 25.96 8.17 16.74
N ALA A 68 25.48 7.96 17.96
CA ALA A 68 24.10 7.53 18.21
C ALA A 68 23.10 8.55 17.64
N MET A 69 23.34 9.85 17.81
CA MET A 69 22.50 10.91 17.25
C MET A 69 22.49 10.90 15.71
N VAL A 70 23.64 10.73 15.06
CA VAL A 70 23.73 10.69 13.59
C VAL A 70 22.99 9.47 13.02
N ILE A 71 23.18 8.29 13.63
CA ILE A 71 22.47 7.06 13.22
C ILE A 71 20.96 7.24 13.41
N SER A 72 20.55 7.82 14.54
CA SER A 72 19.16 8.09 14.87
C SER A 72 18.49 9.05 13.89
N LEU A 73 19.20 10.10 13.48
CA LEU A 73 18.73 11.03 12.46
C LEU A 73 18.53 10.31 11.12
N ALA A 74 19.50 9.49 10.70
CA ALA A 74 19.39 8.71 9.46
C ALA A 74 18.20 7.75 9.48
N LEU A 75 17.97 7.06 10.60
CA LEU A 75 16.81 6.17 10.78
C LEU A 75 15.49 6.94 10.77
N THR A 76 15.43 8.11 11.40
CA THR A 76 14.23 8.95 11.42
C THR A 76 13.90 9.48 10.02
N VAL A 77 14.90 9.92 9.26
CA VAL A 77 14.73 10.36 7.87
C VAL A 77 14.26 9.20 6.99
N ALA A 78 14.87 8.02 7.11
CA ALA A 78 14.43 6.83 6.37
C ALA A 78 12.98 6.43 6.72
N GLY A 79 12.62 6.49 8.01
CA GLY A 79 11.25 6.26 8.49
C GLY A 79 10.26 7.28 7.93
N ALA A 80 10.62 8.57 7.89
CA ALA A 80 9.79 9.62 7.31
C ALA A 80 9.58 9.42 5.81
N ILE A 81 10.64 9.14 5.05
CA ILE A 81 10.55 8.85 3.62
C ILE A 81 9.62 7.64 3.37
N SER A 82 9.76 6.59 4.18
CA SER A 82 8.86 5.42 4.06
C SER A 82 7.41 5.79 4.39
N TYR A 83 7.18 6.54 5.47
CA TYR A 83 5.85 6.94 5.90
C TYR A 83 5.08 7.73 4.84
N PHE A 84 5.75 8.61 4.09
CA PHE A 84 5.11 9.37 3.01
C PHE A 84 5.01 8.60 1.69
N SER A 85 6.04 7.81 1.33
CA SER A 85 6.09 7.13 0.02
C SER A 85 5.11 5.96 -0.12
N TRP A 86 4.74 5.30 0.98
CA TRP A 86 3.85 4.14 0.94
C TRP A 86 2.39 4.49 0.67
N PRO A 87 1.78 5.45 1.40
CA PRO A 87 0.44 5.95 1.07
C PRO A 87 0.37 6.47 -0.38
N ASP A 88 1.31 7.32 -0.78
CA ASP A 88 1.34 7.88 -2.14
C ASP A 88 1.44 6.78 -3.22
N SER A 89 2.27 5.77 -2.99
CA SER A 89 2.40 4.63 -3.92
C SER A 89 1.14 3.78 -3.98
N ARG A 90 0.44 3.60 -2.85
CA ARG A 90 -0.84 2.89 -2.81
C ARG A 90 -1.92 3.69 -3.56
N ASP A 91 -1.99 5.00 -3.37
CA ASP A 91 -2.97 5.85 -4.07
C ASP A 91 -2.71 5.87 -5.58
N ALA A 92 -1.44 5.92 -5.99
CA ALA A 92 -1.05 5.75 -7.39
C ALA A 92 -1.46 4.38 -7.95
N ALA A 93 -1.30 3.30 -7.16
CA ALA A 93 -1.73 1.97 -7.54
C ALA A 93 -3.25 1.84 -7.69
N VAL A 94 -4.02 2.51 -6.84
CA VAL A 94 -5.48 2.59 -6.92
C VAL A 94 -5.89 3.31 -8.21
N ALA A 95 -5.24 4.44 -8.53
CA ALA A 95 -5.51 5.20 -9.75
C ALA A 95 -5.12 4.43 -11.02
N GLU A 96 -3.97 3.76 -11.02
CA GLU A 96 -3.50 2.94 -12.15
C GLU A 96 -4.39 1.71 -12.33
N GLY A 97 -4.75 1.02 -11.24
CA GLY A 97 -5.74 -0.06 -11.27
C GLY A 97 -7.10 0.40 -11.81
N ALA A 98 -7.51 1.63 -11.46
CA ALA A 98 -8.73 2.23 -12.00
C ALA A 98 -8.65 2.47 -13.51
N TRP A 99 -7.50 2.93 -13.99
CA TRP A 99 -7.24 3.12 -15.41
C TRP A 99 -7.21 1.79 -16.17
N VAL A 100 -6.49 0.77 -15.68
CA VAL A 100 -6.38 -0.56 -16.31
C VAL A 100 -7.76 -1.22 -16.45
N ALA A 101 -8.62 -1.10 -15.43
CA ALA A 101 -9.96 -1.70 -15.51
C ALA A 101 -10.85 -1.02 -16.55
N ARG A 102 -10.77 0.32 -16.66
CA ARG A 102 -11.50 1.06 -17.70
C ARG A 102 -11.08 0.62 -19.10
N GLN A 103 -9.77 0.43 -19.33
CA GLN A 103 -9.26 -0.11 -20.59
C GLN A 103 -9.72 -1.56 -20.85
N SER A 104 -9.99 -2.31 -19.78
CA SER A 104 -10.48 -3.68 -19.83
C SER A 104 -12.02 -3.78 -19.94
N GLY A 105 -12.72 -2.65 -20.09
CA GLY A 105 -14.18 -2.62 -20.26
C GLY A 105 -14.99 -2.70 -18.96
N TYR A 106 -14.34 -2.58 -17.80
CA TYR A 106 -15.00 -2.49 -16.49
C TYR A 106 -15.27 -1.03 -16.14
N ARG A 107 -16.37 -0.76 -15.43
CA ARG A 107 -16.60 0.55 -14.81
C ARG A 107 -16.09 0.52 -13.39
N ILE A 108 -15.44 1.61 -12.98
CA ILE A 108 -14.95 1.77 -11.60
C ILE A 108 -15.55 3.01 -10.97
N SER A 109 -16.01 2.83 -9.74
CA SER A 109 -16.29 3.91 -8.79
C SER A 109 -15.31 3.82 -7.63
N VAL A 110 -14.59 4.90 -7.36
CA VAL A 110 -13.69 4.99 -6.20
C VAL A 110 -14.49 5.64 -5.07
N HIS A 111 -14.56 5.00 -3.91
CA HIS A 111 -15.21 5.55 -2.71
C HIS A 111 -14.26 5.43 -1.52
N GLY A 112 -13.55 6.52 -1.21
CA GLY A 112 -12.50 6.49 -0.21
C GLY A 112 -11.42 5.47 -0.56
N ASP A 113 -11.19 4.52 0.34
CA ASP A 113 -10.22 3.42 0.17
C ASP A 113 -10.74 2.22 -0.63
N ASP A 114 -12.05 2.16 -0.90
CA ASP A 114 -12.67 1.03 -1.59
C ASP A 114 -12.84 1.31 -3.09
N LEU A 115 -12.30 0.41 -3.91
CA LEU A 115 -12.56 0.38 -5.34
C LEU A 115 -13.80 -0.47 -5.61
N ARG A 116 -14.85 0.13 -6.16
CA ARG A 116 -16.01 -0.60 -6.64
C ARG A 116 -15.87 -0.87 -8.12
N TRP A 117 -15.86 -2.14 -8.45
CA TRP A 117 -15.81 -2.65 -9.81
C TRP A 117 -17.21 -3.05 -10.25
N ILE A 118 -17.62 -2.57 -11.41
CA ILE A 118 -18.90 -2.89 -12.00
C ILE A 118 -18.60 -3.65 -13.29
N ASP A 119 -19.08 -4.89 -13.33
CA ASP A 119 -18.97 -5.70 -14.55
C ASP A 119 -19.93 -5.19 -15.64
N GLN A 120 -19.82 -5.77 -16.83
CA GLN A 120 -20.67 -5.41 -17.97
C GLN A 120 -22.15 -5.74 -17.74
N HIS A 121 -22.46 -6.59 -16.75
CA HIS A 121 -23.81 -6.97 -16.35
C HIS A 121 -24.39 -6.05 -15.25
N GLY A 122 -23.62 -5.04 -14.81
CA GLY A 122 -24.03 -4.10 -13.77
C GLY A 122 -23.82 -4.60 -12.34
N THR A 123 -23.19 -5.76 -12.15
CA THR A 123 -22.90 -6.31 -10.82
C THR A 123 -21.75 -5.53 -10.19
N VAL A 124 -21.99 -4.99 -8.98
CA VAL A 124 -20.97 -4.25 -8.22
C VAL A 124 -20.21 -5.21 -7.31
N LYS A 125 -18.89 -5.22 -7.41
CA LYS A 125 -17.95 -5.97 -6.57
C LYS A 125 -16.94 -5.02 -5.94
N SER A 126 -16.44 -5.37 -4.75
CA SER A 126 -15.36 -4.63 -4.12
C SER A 126 -14.00 -5.16 -4.57
N ALA A 127 -13.10 -4.27 -4.93
CA ALA A 127 -11.71 -4.55 -5.24
C ALA A 127 -10.81 -3.84 -4.22
N THR A 128 -9.71 -4.50 -3.86
CA THR A 128 -8.70 -3.93 -2.98
C THR A 128 -7.33 -4.04 -3.64
N VAL A 129 -6.52 -3.01 -3.41
CA VAL A 129 -5.10 -3.05 -3.77
C VAL A 129 -4.36 -3.69 -2.61
N VAL A 130 -3.71 -4.81 -2.88
CA VAL A 130 -2.92 -5.57 -1.91
C VAL A 130 -1.46 -5.63 -2.34
N ARG A 131 -0.55 -5.81 -1.39
CA ARG A 131 0.86 -5.94 -1.69
C ARG A 131 1.15 -7.34 -2.25
N GLY A 132 1.66 -7.38 -3.48
CA GLY A 132 2.20 -8.58 -4.13
C GLY A 132 3.71 -8.69 -3.97
N GLU A 133 4.29 -9.75 -4.53
CA GLU A 133 5.74 -10.01 -4.45
C GLU A 133 6.60 -8.99 -5.20
N ALA A 134 6.10 -8.48 -6.34
CA ALA A 134 6.83 -7.59 -7.24
C ALA A 134 6.24 -6.17 -7.35
N GLY A 135 5.13 -5.91 -6.67
CA GLY A 135 4.39 -4.66 -6.80
C GLY A 135 3.02 -4.73 -6.14
N TRP A 136 2.13 -3.83 -6.53
CA TRP A 136 0.75 -3.82 -6.07
C TRP A 136 -0.10 -4.73 -6.93
N ASP A 137 -0.93 -5.55 -6.31
CA ASP A 137 -1.90 -6.40 -6.97
C ASP A 137 -3.31 -5.89 -6.73
N LEU A 138 -4.17 -6.06 -7.72
CA LEU A 138 -5.59 -5.77 -7.56
C LEU A 138 -6.39 -7.06 -7.44
N VAL A 139 -7.12 -7.18 -6.34
CA VAL A 139 -7.87 -8.37 -5.97
C VAL A 139 -9.34 -8.01 -5.80
N LEU A 140 -10.21 -8.75 -6.47
CA LEU A 140 -11.65 -8.70 -6.21
C LEU A 140 -11.95 -9.51 -4.95
N THR A 141 -12.70 -8.91 -4.06
CA THR A 141 -13.26 -9.57 -2.88
C THR A 141 -14.77 -9.65 -3.07
N GLY A 142 -15.33 -10.84 -2.88
CA GLY A 142 -16.77 -11.07 -2.84
C GLY A 142 -17.36 -10.46 -1.58
N LYS A 143 -17.42 -9.13 -1.51
CA LYS A 143 -18.41 -8.46 -0.68
C LYS A 143 -19.46 -7.96 -1.65
N ASP A 144 -20.64 -8.55 -1.57
CA ASP A 144 -21.83 -7.91 -2.09
C ASP A 144 -21.82 -6.48 -1.55
N ALA A 145 -21.78 -5.51 -2.45
CA ALA A 145 -21.94 -4.12 -2.06
C ALA A 145 -23.35 -4.02 -1.46
N ALA A 146 -23.45 -4.12 -0.14
CA ALA A 146 -24.68 -3.86 0.59
C ALA A 146 -25.12 -2.43 0.23
N GLY A 147 -26.08 -2.34 -0.69
CA GLY A 147 -26.45 -1.08 -1.32
C GLY A 147 -26.84 -1.26 -2.78
N SER A 148 -27.96 -1.94 -3.02
CA SER A 148 -28.74 -1.75 -4.23
C SER A 148 -29.06 -0.26 -4.37
N PHE A 149 -28.56 0.40 -5.42
CA PHE A 149 -29.05 1.70 -5.82
C PHE A 149 -29.70 1.57 -7.20
N SER A 150 -31.01 1.83 -7.22
CA SER A 150 -31.75 2.10 -8.44
C SER A 150 -31.17 3.32 -9.12
N PHE A 151 -31.00 3.24 -10.43
CA PHE A 151 -30.83 4.39 -11.31
C PHE A 151 -32.04 5.34 -11.18
#